data_AF-A0AAD0MRQ1-F1
#
_entry.id   AF-A0AAD0MRQ1-F1
#
_cell.length_a   1.000
_cell.length_b   1.000
_cell.length_c   1.000
_cell.angle_alpha   90.00
_cell.angle_beta   90.00
_cell.angle_gamma   90.00
#
_symmetry.space_group_name_H-M   'P 1'
#
loop_
_entity.id
_entity.type
_entity.pdbx_description
1 polymer ?
#
loop_
_entity_poly.entity_id
_entity_poly.type
_entity_poly.pdbx_seq_one_letter_code
_entity_poly.pdbx_strand_id
1 'polypeptide(L)'
;MINTKIYKSVYDLAEKLMKAADKDDREAFDALYAELKAICTDNENTDKDHPEQWETLADFTEELEDALTGYEKALEKAIAINSKDHISSIAFSMATLQVELGQTDAAIKSLQHARTSAHGIEDNELKAEIDELLETLTTG
;
A
#
# COMPACT_ATOMS: atom_id res chain seq x y z
N MET A 1 -13.52 10.41 1.11
CA MET A 1 -12.57 11.51 0.78
C MET A 1 -11.71 11.72 2.00
N ILE A 2 -10.39 11.69 1.86
CA ILE A 2 -9.47 11.77 2.99
C ILE A 2 -9.59 13.11 3.73
N ASN A 3 -9.39 13.09 5.04
CA ASN A 3 -9.25 14.31 5.83
C ASN A 3 -7.95 15.03 5.42
N THR A 4 -8.06 16.26 4.94
CA THR A 4 -6.93 17.01 4.36
C THR A 4 -5.78 17.25 5.34
N LYS A 5 -6.05 17.31 6.65
CA LYS A 5 -4.99 17.43 7.66
C LYS A 5 -4.23 16.12 7.83
N ILE A 6 -4.95 15.00 7.90
CA ILE A 6 -4.36 13.66 8.02
C ILE A 6 -3.56 13.34 6.76
N TYR A 7 -4.13 13.60 5.58
CA TYR A 7 -3.42 13.43 4.31
C TYR A 7 -2.08 14.18 4.31
N LYS A 8 -2.09 15.45 4.72
CA LYS A 8 -0.86 16.23 4.82
C LYS A 8 0.12 15.64 5.82
N SER A 9 -0.34 15.20 7.00
CA SER A 9 0.53 14.57 7.99
C SER A 9 1.17 13.29 7.47
N VAL A 10 0.40 12.42 6.81
CA VAL A 10 0.90 11.17 6.21
C VAL A 10 1.94 11.48 5.15
N TYR A 11 1.66 12.41 4.23
CA TYR A 11 2.60 12.84 3.21
C TYR A 11 3.89 13.44 3.78
N ASP A 12 3.77 14.35 4.75
CA ASP A 12 4.92 14.98 5.41
C ASP A 12 5.77 13.94 6.17
N LEU A 13 5.16 12.88 6.72
CA LEU A 13 5.86 11.77 7.36
C LEU A 13 6.56 10.88 6.35
N ALA A 14 5.91 10.54 5.24
CA ALA A 14 6.50 9.76 4.15
C ALA A 14 7.78 10.42 3.61
N GLU A 15 7.74 11.74 3.37
CA GLU A 15 8.92 12.49 2.92
C GLU A 15 10.07 12.43 3.94
N LYS A 16 9.76 12.51 5.24
CA LYS A 16 10.78 12.43 6.30
C LYS A 16 11.33 11.01 6.47
N LEU A 17 10.47 9.99 6.34
CA LEU A 17 10.87 8.58 6.38
C LEU A 17 11.86 8.26 5.27
N MET A 18 11.57 8.67 4.03
CA MET A 18 12.53 8.55 2.91
C MET A 18 13.85 9.25 3.23
N LYS A 19 13.82 10.49 3.74
CA LYS A 19 15.05 11.22 4.11
C LYS A 19 15.85 10.56 5.23
N ALA A 20 15.20 9.88 6.17
CA ALA A 20 15.86 9.15 7.24
C ALA A 20 16.51 7.87 6.69
N ALA A 21 15.77 7.11 5.86
CA ALA A 21 16.27 5.93 5.17
C ALA A 21 17.48 6.26 4.28
N ASP A 22 17.42 7.33 3.48
CA ASP A 22 18.51 7.80 2.61
C ASP A 22 19.80 8.14 3.39
N LYS A 23 19.68 8.46 4.68
CA LYS A 23 20.80 8.81 5.56
C LYS A 23 21.23 7.66 6.46
N ASP A 24 20.59 6.49 6.36
CA ASP A 24 20.74 5.37 7.29
C ASP A 24 20.50 5.80 8.76
N ASP A 25 19.61 6.78 8.96
CA ASP A 25 19.28 7.33 10.28
C ASP A 25 18.16 6.51 10.91
N ARG A 26 18.54 5.36 11.47
CA ARG A 26 17.58 4.39 12.02
C ARG A 26 16.74 4.95 13.16
N GLU A 27 17.34 5.76 14.05
CA GLU A 27 16.63 6.34 15.19
C GLU A 27 15.53 7.30 14.71
N ALA A 28 15.84 8.16 13.73
CA ALA A 28 14.83 9.04 13.14
C ALA A 28 13.75 8.25 12.40
N PHE A 29 14.13 7.22 11.63
CA PHE A 29 13.20 6.37 10.90
C PHE A 29 12.21 5.70 11.86
N ASP A 30 12.70 5.03 12.90
CA ASP A 30 11.86 4.32 13.88
C ASP A 30 10.89 5.27 14.60
N ALA A 31 11.34 6.48 14.95
CA ALA A 31 10.50 7.49 15.58
C ALA A 31 9.39 8.00 14.64
N LEU A 32 9.72 8.29 13.38
CA LEU A 32 8.76 8.74 12.36
C LEU A 32 7.77 7.64 11.99
N TYR A 33 8.24 6.40 11.89
CA TYR A 33 7.40 5.24 11.60
C TYR A 33 6.40 5.01 12.74
N ALA A 34 6.85 5.14 13.99
CA ALA A 34 5.96 5.07 15.15
C ALA A 34 4.89 6.18 15.14
N GLU A 35 5.23 7.40 14.69
CA GLU A 35 4.26 8.50 14.53
C GLU A 35 3.22 8.18 13.43
N LEU A 36 3.68 7.68 12.28
CA LEU A 36 2.78 7.26 11.19
C LEU A 36 1.85 6.13 11.65
N LYS A 37 2.39 5.13 12.36
CA LYS A 37 1.61 4.03 12.92
C LYS A 37 0.55 4.53 13.89
N ALA A 38 0.90 5.48 14.76
CA ALA A 38 -0.06 6.08 15.70
C ALA A 38 -1.20 6.78 14.97
N ILE A 39 -0.92 7.53 13.89
CA ILE A 39 -1.96 8.15 13.05
C ILE A 39 -2.91 7.08 12.51
N CYS A 40 -2.39 5.97 12.00
CA CYS A 40 -3.21 4.88 11.46
C CYS A 40 -4.10 4.26 12.55
N THR A 41 -3.52 3.89 13.69
CA THR A 41 -4.26 3.21 14.77
C THR A 41 -5.25 4.13 15.49
N ASP A 42 -4.92 5.41 15.67
CA ASP A 42 -5.78 6.38 16.35
C ASP A 42 -7.03 6.73 15.52
N ASN A 43 -6.95 6.58 14.19
CA ASN A 43 -8.07 6.81 13.28
C ASN A 43 -8.74 5.51 12.81
N GLU A 44 -8.25 4.34 13.20
CA GLU A 44 -8.81 3.05 12.77
C GLU A 44 -10.30 2.95 13.14
N ASN A 45 -11.13 2.54 12.18
CA ASN A 45 -12.60 2.44 12.32
C ASN A 45 -13.32 3.77 12.61
N THR A 46 -12.66 4.91 12.41
CA THR A 46 -13.31 6.24 12.47
C THR A 46 -13.70 6.72 11.07
N ASP A 47 -14.41 7.84 10.98
CA ASP A 47 -14.73 8.52 9.72
C ASP A 47 -13.47 9.08 9.00
N LYS A 48 -12.34 9.06 9.67
CA LYS A 48 -11.02 9.48 9.16
C LYS A 48 -10.16 8.32 8.72
N ASP A 49 -10.57 7.08 8.94
CA ASP A 49 -9.87 5.89 8.47
C ASP A 49 -9.85 5.90 6.93
N HIS A 50 -8.66 5.82 6.34
CA HIS A 50 -8.49 5.98 4.90
C HIS A 50 -7.38 5.07 4.38
N PRO A 51 -7.52 4.46 3.20
CA PRO A 51 -6.53 3.55 2.63
C PRO A 51 -5.11 4.12 2.61
N GLU A 52 -4.93 5.36 2.15
CA GLU A 52 -3.64 6.06 2.12
C GLU A 52 -2.80 5.95 3.41
N GLN A 53 -3.43 5.99 4.59
CA GLN A 53 -2.71 5.87 5.87
C GLN A 53 -2.02 4.50 5.99
N TRP A 54 -2.79 3.44 5.73
CA TRP A 54 -2.34 2.06 5.87
C TRP A 54 -1.44 1.63 4.72
N GLU A 55 -1.69 2.11 3.50
CA GLU A 55 -0.82 1.91 2.33
C GLU A 55 0.55 2.52 2.59
N THR A 56 0.60 3.80 3.00
CA THR A 56 1.87 4.46 3.34
C THR A 56 2.58 3.75 4.49
N LEU A 57 1.86 3.33 5.53
CA LEU A 57 2.48 2.59 6.64
C LEU A 57 3.10 1.28 6.15
N ALA A 58 2.41 0.55 5.27
CA ALA A 58 2.90 -0.69 4.69
C ALA A 58 4.14 -0.45 3.81
N ASP A 59 4.15 0.61 2.99
CA ASP A 59 5.29 0.98 2.12
C ASP A 59 6.60 1.18 2.91
N PHE A 60 6.51 1.65 4.16
CA PHE A 60 7.67 1.86 5.04
C PHE A 60 7.90 0.71 6.04
N THR A 61 7.15 -0.39 5.95
CA THR A 61 7.33 -1.54 6.83
C THR A 61 8.35 -2.51 6.23
N GLU A 62 9.44 -2.78 6.96
CA GLU A 62 10.54 -3.63 6.46
C GLU A 62 10.21 -5.13 6.53
N GLU A 63 9.49 -5.56 7.55
CA GLU A 63 9.07 -6.95 7.70
C GLU A 63 7.92 -7.25 6.73
N LEU A 64 8.19 -8.07 5.72
CA LEU A 64 7.29 -8.29 4.58
C LEU A 64 5.91 -8.79 5.01
N GLU A 65 5.83 -9.69 6.00
CA GLU A 65 4.55 -10.18 6.52
C GLU A 65 3.74 -9.10 7.26
N ASP A 66 4.41 -8.20 7.96
CA ASP A 66 3.77 -7.06 8.64
C ASP A 66 3.32 -6.02 7.61
N ALA A 67 4.11 -5.78 6.56
CA ALA A 67 3.75 -4.91 5.44
C ALA A 67 2.51 -5.46 4.72
N LEU A 68 2.45 -6.77 4.47
CA LEU A 68 1.29 -7.41 3.86
C LEU A 68 0.02 -7.20 4.72
N THR A 69 0.14 -7.33 6.04
CA THR A 69 -0.97 -7.04 6.98
C THR A 69 -1.42 -5.57 6.88
N GLY A 70 -0.48 -4.64 6.73
CA GLY A 70 -0.77 -3.23 6.48
C GLY A 70 -1.53 -2.99 5.18
N TYR A 71 -1.08 -3.59 4.08
CA TYR A 71 -1.76 -3.51 2.79
C TYR A 71 -3.15 -4.16 2.80
N GLU A 72 -3.34 -5.27 3.52
CA GLU A 72 -4.66 -5.89 3.67
C GLU A 72 -5.66 -4.93 4.34
N LYS A 73 -5.22 -4.22 5.39
CA LYS A 73 -6.04 -3.16 6.01
C LYS A 73 -6.33 -2.03 5.02
N ALA A 74 -5.31 -1.56 4.30
CA ALA A 74 -5.47 -0.51 3.30
C ALA A 74 -6.50 -0.91 2.22
N LEU A 75 -6.39 -2.13 1.72
CA LEU A 75 -7.29 -2.69 0.71
C LEU A 75 -8.72 -2.78 1.21
N GLU A 76 -8.93 -3.22 2.45
CA GLU A 76 -10.26 -3.25 3.08
C GLU A 76 -10.92 -1.86 3.07
N LYS A 77 -10.17 -0.81 3.42
CA LYS A 77 -10.69 0.56 3.43
C LYS A 77 -10.89 1.10 2.02
N ALA A 78 -10.02 0.77 1.06
CA ALA A 78 -10.16 1.14 -0.34
C ALA A 78 -11.42 0.54 -0.97
N ILE A 79 -11.70 -0.74 -0.69
CA ILE A 79 -12.94 -1.43 -1.11
C ILE A 79 -14.16 -0.76 -0.50
N ALA A 80 -14.13 -0.46 0.81
CA ALA A 80 -15.25 0.15 1.52
C ALA A 80 -15.68 1.50 0.93
N ILE A 81 -14.73 2.29 0.41
CA ILE A 81 -15.00 3.57 -0.25
C ILE A 81 -15.09 3.46 -1.78
N ASN A 82 -14.97 2.25 -2.34
CA ASN A 82 -14.97 1.97 -3.78
C ASN A 82 -13.95 2.82 -4.57
N SER A 83 -12.75 3.02 -4.01
CA SER A 83 -11.69 3.79 -4.68
C SER A 83 -10.87 2.88 -5.58
N LYS A 84 -11.17 2.91 -6.88
CA LYS A 84 -10.51 2.04 -7.85
C LYS A 84 -9.00 2.25 -7.91
N ASP A 85 -8.55 3.51 -7.87
CA ASP A 85 -7.12 3.86 -7.89
C ASP A 85 -6.36 3.16 -6.77
N HIS A 86 -6.80 3.35 -5.51
CA HIS A 86 -6.19 2.71 -4.34
C HIS A 86 -6.33 1.18 -4.39
N ILE A 87 -7.50 0.64 -4.80
CA ILE A 87 -7.66 -0.82 -4.88
C ILE A 87 -6.64 -1.41 -5.86
N SER A 88 -6.44 -0.78 -7.02
CA SER A 88 -5.46 -1.27 -7.99
C SER A 88 -4.01 -1.12 -7.52
N SER A 89 -3.62 0.01 -6.93
CA SER A 89 -2.25 0.22 -6.44
C SER A 89 -1.93 -0.74 -5.30
N ILE A 90 -2.78 -0.78 -4.28
CA ILE A 90 -2.58 -1.63 -3.09
C ILE A 90 -2.53 -3.10 -3.48
N ALA A 91 -3.46 -3.58 -4.31
CA ALA A 91 -3.47 -4.98 -4.73
C ALA A 91 -2.25 -5.34 -5.60
N PHE A 92 -1.70 -4.38 -6.35
CA PHE A 92 -0.44 -4.57 -7.07
C PHE A 92 0.76 -4.65 -6.10
N SER A 93 0.88 -3.73 -5.13
CA SER A 93 1.92 -3.77 -4.09
C SER A 93 1.86 -5.05 -3.24
N MET A 94 0.66 -5.53 -2.91
CA MET A 94 0.49 -6.84 -2.26
C MET A 94 1.03 -7.97 -3.13
N ALA A 95 0.76 -7.94 -4.44
CA ALA A 95 1.20 -8.99 -5.34
C ALA A 95 2.72 -9.04 -5.48
N THR A 96 3.39 -7.90 -5.63
CA THR A 96 4.85 -7.83 -5.72
C THR A 96 5.49 -8.40 -4.45
N LEU A 97 4.99 -8.00 -3.29
CA LEU A 97 5.43 -8.50 -1.99
C LEU A 97 5.19 -10.01 -1.83
N GLN A 98 4.03 -10.49 -2.27
CA GLN A 98 3.71 -11.92 -2.25
C GLN A 98 4.62 -12.74 -3.16
N VAL A 99 5.09 -12.19 -4.29
CA VAL A 99 6.11 -12.85 -5.13
C VAL A 99 7.42 -12.99 -4.37
N GLU A 100 7.87 -11.94 -3.68
CA GLU A 100 9.11 -11.97 -2.88
C GLU A 100 9.03 -13.01 -1.74
N LEU A 101 7.85 -13.14 -1.14
CA LEU A 101 7.55 -14.17 -0.13
C LEU A 101 7.37 -15.59 -0.69
N GLY A 102 7.46 -15.78 -2.02
CA GLY A 102 7.23 -17.08 -2.67
C GLY A 102 5.76 -17.53 -2.68
N GLN A 103 4.82 -16.63 -2.42
CA GLN A 103 3.38 -16.86 -2.34
C GLN A 103 2.70 -16.66 -3.70
N THR A 104 3.17 -17.36 -4.74
CA THR A 104 2.74 -17.15 -6.15
C THR A 104 1.22 -17.21 -6.35
N ASP A 105 0.52 -18.17 -5.73
CA ASP A 105 -0.93 -18.28 -5.83
C ASP A 105 -1.68 -17.08 -5.24
N ALA A 106 -1.13 -16.50 -4.17
CA ALA A 106 -1.69 -15.29 -3.56
C ALA A 106 -1.43 -14.08 -4.46
N ALA A 107 -0.20 -13.95 -4.98
CA ALA A 107 0.18 -12.88 -5.91
C ALA A 107 -0.73 -12.84 -7.14
N ILE A 108 -1.00 -14.00 -7.76
CA ILE A 108 -1.90 -14.09 -8.92
C ILE A 108 -3.32 -13.59 -8.57
N LYS A 109 -3.85 -13.94 -7.40
CA LYS A 109 -5.17 -13.47 -6.96
C LYS A 109 -5.19 -11.95 -6.76
N SER A 110 -4.14 -11.42 -6.13
CA SER A 110 -3.96 -9.98 -5.92
C SER A 110 -3.89 -9.23 -7.26
N LEU A 111 -3.13 -9.74 -8.25
CA LEU A 111 -3.05 -9.17 -9.60
C LEU A 111 -4.38 -9.22 -10.36
N GLN A 112 -5.13 -10.31 -10.26
CA GLN A 112 -6.45 -10.40 -10.88
C GLN A 112 -7.43 -9.37 -10.31
N HIS A 113 -7.34 -9.12 -9.00
CA HIS A 113 -8.11 -8.09 -8.33
C HIS A 113 -7.66 -6.69 -8.76
N ALA A 114 -6.35 -6.44 -8.77
CA ALA A 114 -5.74 -5.19 -9.22
C ALA A 114 -6.18 -4.85 -10.65
N ARG A 115 -6.08 -5.81 -11.58
CA ARG A 115 -6.46 -5.66 -13.00
C ARG A 115 -7.92 -5.27 -13.16
N THR A 116 -8.81 -5.93 -12.41
CA THR A 116 -10.26 -5.68 -12.47
C THR A 116 -10.59 -4.25 -12.06
N SER A 117 -9.92 -3.75 -11.01
CA SER A 117 -10.09 -2.37 -10.53
C SER A 117 -9.43 -1.36 -11.49
N ALA A 118 -8.24 -1.69 -12.00
CA ALA A 118 -7.47 -0.84 -12.90
C ALA A 118 -8.18 -0.54 -14.22
N HIS A 119 -9.07 -1.42 -14.71
CA HIS A 119 -9.91 -1.11 -15.89
C HIS A 119 -10.71 0.19 -15.75
N GLY A 120 -11.00 0.63 -14.53
CA GLY A 120 -11.76 1.84 -14.27
C GLY A 120 -10.95 3.12 -14.07
N ILE A 121 -9.63 3.09 -14.21
CA ILE A 121 -8.74 4.25 -14.00
C ILE A 121 -8.00 4.62 -15.29
N GLU A 122 -7.37 5.79 -15.34
CA GLU A 122 -6.64 6.27 -16.53
C GLU A 122 -5.17 5.85 -16.56
N ASP A 123 -4.65 5.32 -15.44
CA ASP A 123 -3.26 4.88 -15.32
C ASP A 123 -2.98 3.68 -16.22
N ASN A 124 -2.33 3.91 -17.36
CA ASN A 124 -1.98 2.87 -18.32
C ASN A 124 -0.64 2.21 -18.00
N GLU A 125 0.20 2.85 -17.19
CA GLU A 125 1.47 2.28 -16.74
C GLU A 125 1.18 1.17 -15.73
N LEU A 126 0.40 1.46 -14.68
CA LEU A 126 -0.01 0.46 -13.70
C LEU A 126 -0.74 -0.73 -14.34
N LYS A 127 -1.62 -0.48 -15.32
CA LYS A 127 -2.30 -1.58 -16.06
C LYS A 127 -1.30 -2.49 -16.76
N ALA A 128 -0.29 -1.91 -17.41
CA ALA A 128 0.73 -2.68 -18.12
C ALA A 128 1.58 -3.50 -17.15
N GLU A 129 1.98 -2.91 -16.02
CA GLU A 129 2.74 -3.60 -14.97
C GLU A 129 1.95 -4.78 -14.37
N ILE A 130 0.66 -4.59 -14.10
CA ILE A 130 -0.23 -5.66 -13.63
C ILE A 130 -0.31 -6.81 -14.64
N ASP A 131 -0.53 -6.49 -15.92
CA ASP A 131 -0.66 -7.49 -16.98
C ASP A 131 0.65 -8.25 -17.20
N GLU A 132 1.80 -7.55 -17.21
CA GLU A 132 3.13 -8.14 -17.38
C GLU A 132 3.48 -9.10 -16.24
N LEU A 133 3.28 -8.69 -14.99
CA LEU A 133 3.56 -9.55 -13.85
C LEU A 133 2.61 -10.75 -13.82
N LEU A 134 1.33 -10.55 -14.14
CA LEU A 134 0.35 -11.64 -14.20
C LEU A 134 0.69 -12.66 -15.30
N GLU A 135 1.11 -12.21 -16.48
CA GLU A 135 1.59 -13.09 -17.55
C GLU A 135 2.82 -13.89 -17.09
N THR A 136 3.80 -13.21 -16.48
CA THR A 136 5.02 -13.85 -15.96
C THR A 136 4.71 -14.97 -14.97
N LEU A 137 3.78 -14.76 -14.04
CA LEU A 137 3.44 -15.75 -13.01
C LEU A 137 2.53 -16.88 -13.49
N THR A 138 1.84 -16.73 -14.63
CA THR A 138 0.90 -17.73 -15.14
C THR A 138 1.43 -18.53 -16.33
N THR A 139 2.53 -18.09 -16.94
CA THR A 139 3.14 -18.73 -18.11
C THR A 139 4.52 -19.34 -17.83
N GLY A 140 5.16 -19.00 -16.71
CA GLY A 140 6.38 -19.64 -16.19
C GLY A 140 6.12 -20.98 -15.52
#